data_AF-A0A067TD16-F1
#
_entry.id   AF-A0A067TD16-F1
#
_cell.length_a   1.000
_cell.length_b   1.000
_cell.length_c   1.000
_cell.angle_alpha   90.00
_cell.angle_beta   90.00
_cell.angle_gamma   90.00
#
_symmetry.space_group_name_H-M   'P 1'
#
loop_
_entity.id
_entity.type
_entity.pdbx_description
1 polymer ?
#
loop_
_entity_poly.entity_id
_entity_poly.type
_entity_poly.pdbx_seq_one_letter_code
_entity_poly.pdbx_strand_id
1 'polypeptide(L)'
;MPDPNSFAVSTHTVTGSQLHAILNLNNDVLWYIFSVNAEMKQSPEGQTPALLTLRQTSQVCSHWRELSISSSSLWARVLNLNFLSQTRPDWREEVTRRAGTAALYIQASNLDFYQHRQWQLRWGVLRQLLNDHWARDRSLDVNVELFC
;
A
#
# COMPACT_ATOMS: atom_id res chain seq x y z
N MET A 1 44.62 -12.99 -27.71
CA MET A 1 43.48 -13.60 -27.02
C MET A 1 43.52 -13.09 -25.59
N PRO A 2 42.60 -12.21 -25.15
CA PRO A 2 42.64 -11.63 -23.81
C PRO A 2 41.94 -12.53 -22.78
N ASP A 3 42.48 -12.54 -21.56
CA ASP A 3 42.07 -13.29 -20.37
C ASP A 3 40.65 -12.88 -19.90
N PRO A 4 39.69 -13.82 -19.67
CA PRO A 4 38.30 -13.48 -19.35
C PRO A 4 38.03 -13.13 -17.88
N ASN A 5 39.00 -13.12 -16.95
CA ASN A 5 38.71 -12.99 -15.52
C ASN A 5 39.31 -11.75 -14.84
N SER A 6 39.01 -10.56 -15.36
CA SER A 6 39.17 -9.29 -14.63
C SER A 6 37.83 -8.76 -14.12
N PHE A 7 37.22 -9.50 -13.21
CA PHE A 7 36.15 -8.98 -12.34
C PHE A 7 36.40 -9.44 -10.91
N ALA A 8 37.54 -9.03 -10.35
CA ALA A 8 37.68 -8.97 -8.91
C ALA A 8 36.76 -7.83 -8.42
N VAL A 9 35.53 -8.20 -8.06
CA VAL A 9 34.62 -7.34 -7.30
C VAL A 9 35.32 -7.03 -5.98
N SER A 10 35.76 -5.78 -5.81
CA SER A 10 36.23 -5.26 -4.53
C SER A 10 35.06 -5.34 -3.55
N THR A 11 35.04 -6.41 -2.75
CA THR A 11 34.15 -6.51 -1.60
C THR A 11 34.77 -5.62 -0.53
N HIS A 12 34.39 -4.34 -0.54
CA HIS A 12 34.60 -3.48 0.60
C HIS A 12 33.77 -4.03 1.76
N THR A 13 34.43 -4.84 2.61
CA THR A 13 33.98 -5.15 3.96
C THR A 13 34.01 -3.87 4.76
N VAL A 14 32.90 -3.13 4.73
CA VAL A 14 32.66 -2.03 5.66
C VAL A 14 32.50 -2.65 7.05
N THR A 15 33.55 -2.50 7.85
CA THR A 15 33.61 -2.84 9.27
C THR A 15 32.56 -2.05 10.06
N GLY A 16 31.93 -2.72 11.03
CA GLY A 16 30.70 -2.29 11.68
C GLY A 16 30.76 -0.93 12.40
N SER A 17 29.72 -0.13 12.18
CA SER A 17 29.07 0.81 13.13
C SER A 17 28.09 1.77 12.44
N GLN A 18 27.82 1.61 11.14
CA GLN A 18 26.77 2.34 10.42
C GLN A 18 25.64 1.41 9.97
N LEU A 19 25.05 0.66 10.89
CA LEU A 19 23.67 0.23 10.67
C LEU A 19 22.84 1.53 10.68
N HIS A 20 22.30 1.92 9.52
CA HIS A 20 21.49 3.13 9.35
C HIS A 20 20.54 3.29 10.54
N ALA A 21 20.50 4.46 11.17
CA ALA A 21 19.73 4.70 12.40
C ALA A 21 18.27 4.22 12.32
N ILE A 22 17.69 4.27 11.11
CA ILE A 22 16.32 3.82 10.84
C ILE A 22 16.14 2.29 10.97
N LEU A 23 17.20 1.50 10.78
CA LEU A 23 17.18 0.04 10.94
C LEU A 23 17.23 -0.40 12.42
N ASN A 24 17.58 0.52 13.32
CA ASN A 24 17.66 0.28 14.76
C ASN A 24 16.46 0.86 15.54
N LEU A 25 15.46 1.41 14.84
CA LEU A 25 14.23 1.87 15.46
C LEU A 25 13.43 0.68 15.99
N ASN A 26 12.74 0.88 17.11
CA ASN A 26 11.80 -0.11 17.63
C ASN A 26 10.62 -0.29 16.65
N ASN A 27 10.06 -1.50 16.63
CA ASN A 27 8.95 -1.90 15.78
C ASN A 27 7.74 -0.98 15.92
N ASP A 28 7.47 -0.44 17.10
CA ASP A 28 6.38 0.52 17.34
C ASP A 28 6.59 1.84 16.59
N VAL A 29 7.81 2.38 16.62
CA VAL A 29 8.19 3.60 15.87
C VAL A 29 8.18 3.34 14.38
N LEU A 30 8.74 2.21 13.92
CA LEU A 30 8.71 1.82 12.51
C LEU A 30 7.27 1.64 12.02
N TRP A 31 6.44 0.94 12.79
CA TRP A 31 5.04 0.76 12.48
C TRP A 31 4.30 2.10 12.40
N TYR A 32 4.57 3.01 13.32
CA TYR A 32 3.99 4.35 13.29
C TYR A 32 4.38 5.10 12.01
N ILE A 33 5.67 5.09 11.63
CA ILE A 33 6.14 5.67 10.35
C ILE A 33 5.40 5.04 9.17
N PHE A 34 5.28 3.71 9.14
CA PHE A 34 4.58 3.01 8.06
C PHE A 34 3.08 3.37 8.03
N SER A 35 2.48 3.62 9.19
CA SER A 35 1.08 4.03 9.29
C SER A 35 0.85 5.43 8.72
N VAL A 36 1.83 6.34 8.88
CA VAL A 36 1.82 7.66 8.25
C VAL A 36 1.95 7.54 6.73
N ASN A 37 2.82 6.64 6.25
CA ASN A 37 2.95 6.33 4.82
C ASN A 37 1.69 5.65 4.23
N ALA A 38 0.86 5.06 5.09
CA ALA A 38 -0.39 4.39 4.73
C ALA A 38 -1.61 5.33 4.82
N GLU A 39 -1.43 6.64 5.02
CA GLU A 39 -2.52 7.60 5.13
C GLU A 39 -2.94 8.16 3.75
N MET A 40 -4.11 7.75 3.26
CA MET A 40 -4.64 8.15 1.95
C MET A 40 -5.14 9.60 1.88
N LYS A 41 -5.21 10.32 3.01
CA LYS A 41 -5.68 11.71 3.07
C LYS A 41 -4.58 12.75 2.82
N GLN A 42 -3.32 12.34 2.72
CA GLN A 42 -2.23 13.29 2.49
C GLN A 42 -2.09 13.63 1.00
N SER A 43 -1.93 14.93 0.71
CA SER A 43 -1.63 15.39 -0.65
C SER A 43 -0.15 15.13 -0.97
N PRO A 44 0.19 14.52 -2.12
CA PRO A 44 -0.67 14.12 -3.22
C PRO A 44 -0.82 12.58 -3.34
N GLU A 45 -1.90 12.02 -2.77
CA GLU A 45 -2.36 10.63 -3.01
C GLU A 45 -2.51 10.29 -4.51
N GLY A 46 -2.77 11.30 -5.36
CA GLY A 46 -2.82 11.14 -6.82
C GLY A 46 -1.45 10.99 -7.51
N GLN A 47 -0.34 11.35 -6.85
CA GLN A 47 1.01 11.22 -7.41
C GLN A 47 1.76 10.03 -6.80
N THR A 48 1.68 9.87 -5.48
CA THR A 48 2.34 8.78 -4.77
C THR A 48 1.33 8.11 -3.82
N PRO A 49 0.54 7.16 -4.33
CA PRO A 49 -0.52 6.52 -3.57
C PRO A 49 0.03 5.80 -2.34
N ALA A 50 -0.64 5.96 -1.19
CA ALA A 50 -0.27 5.30 0.06
C ALA A 50 -0.07 3.78 -0.10
N LEU A 51 -0.88 3.13 -0.94
CA LEU A 51 -0.75 1.72 -1.30
C LEU A 51 0.61 1.39 -1.94
N LEU A 52 1.09 2.23 -2.86
CA LEU A 52 2.37 2.03 -3.52
C LEU A 52 3.52 2.33 -2.56
N THR A 53 3.39 3.37 -1.73
CA THR A 53 4.37 3.71 -0.69
C THR A 53 4.51 2.58 0.32
N LEU A 54 3.42 1.98 0.79
CA LEU A 54 3.46 0.85 1.73
C LEU A 54 4.06 -0.41 1.07
N ARG A 55 3.76 -0.66 -0.21
CA ARG A 55 4.40 -1.73 -0.97
C ARG A 55 5.91 -1.53 -1.06
N GLN A 56 6.37 -0.33 -1.41
CA GLN A 56 7.79 0.02 -1.49
C GLN A 56 8.46 -0.08 -0.11
N THR A 57 7.79 0.38 0.94
CA THR A 57 8.21 0.22 2.35
C THR A 57 8.50 -1.25 2.66
N SER A 58 7.63 -2.17 2.23
CA SER A 58 7.83 -3.62 2.42
C SER A 58 8.98 -4.24 1.61
N GLN A 59 9.67 -3.46 0.77
CA GLN A 59 10.77 -3.91 -0.10
C GLN A 59 12.13 -3.34 0.33
N VAL A 60 12.19 -2.50 1.36
CA VAL A 60 13.45 -1.89 1.83
C VAL A 60 14.40 -2.93 2.42
N CYS A 61 13.92 -3.77 3.35
CA CYS A 61 14.68 -4.88 3.93
C CYS A 61 13.74 -5.96 4.47
N SER A 62 14.28 -7.12 4.87
CA SER A 62 13.51 -8.25 5.43
C SER A 62 12.72 -7.86 6.67
N HIS A 63 13.30 -7.08 7.57
CA HIS A 63 12.65 -6.63 8.79
C HIS A 63 11.44 -5.73 8.50
N TRP A 64 11.58 -4.76 7.59
CA TRP A 64 10.48 -3.89 7.16
C TRP A 64 9.39 -4.67 6.44
N ARG A 65 9.79 -5.67 5.63
CA ARG A 65 8.86 -6.58 4.97
C ARG A 65 8.03 -7.35 5.98
N GLU A 66 8.67 -7.96 6.98
CA GLU A 66 8.02 -8.72 8.03
C GLU A 66 7.02 -7.86 8.80
N LEU A 67 7.46 -6.70 9.29
CA LEU A 67 6.60 -5.78 10.03
C LEU A 67 5.43 -5.27 9.18
N SER A 68 5.68 -4.90 7.92
CA SER A 68 4.65 -4.39 7.02
C SER A 68 3.62 -5.47 6.66
N ILE A 69 4.06 -6.69 6.32
CA ILE A 69 3.16 -7.78 5.89
C ILE A 69 2.37 -8.35 7.07
N SER A 70 2.96 -8.46 8.26
CA SER A 70 2.27 -8.96 9.46
C SER A 70 1.25 -7.96 10.04
N SER A 71 1.36 -6.68 9.67
CA SER A 71 0.49 -5.63 10.20
C SER A 71 -0.75 -5.42 9.33
N SER A 72 -1.80 -6.20 9.59
CA SER A 72 -3.08 -6.07 8.87
C SER A 72 -3.68 -4.66 8.90
N SER A 73 -3.47 -3.92 9.98
CA SER A 73 -3.92 -2.53 10.14
C SER A 73 -3.25 -1.54 9.17
N LEU A 74 -2.08 -1.85 8.62
CA LEU A 74 -1.45 -1.02 7.58
C LEU A 74 -2.11 -1.26 6.22
N TRP A 75 -2.40 -2.52 5.88
CA TRP A 75 -3.05 -2.88 4.61
C TRP A 75 -4.52 -2.46 4.57
N ALA A 76 -5.20 -2.48 5.72
CA ALA A 76 -6.56 -1.99 5.86
C ALA A 76 -6.68 -0.46 5.66
N ARG A 77 -5.57 0.28 5.78
CA ARG A 77 -5.51 1.73 5.61
C ARG A 77 -5.34 2.21 4.17
N VAL A 78 -4.97 1.33 3.23
CA VAL A 78 -4.59 1.69 1.87
C VAL A 78 -5.56 1.17 0.80
N LEU A 79 -6.84 1.01 1.15
CA LEU A 79 -7.88 0.53 0.23
C LEU A 79 -8.40 1.66 -0.67
N ASN A 80 -7.55 2.11 -1.59
CA ASN A 80 -7.91 3.09 -2.60
C ASN A 80 -8.48 2.42 -3.86
N LEU A 81 -9.78 2.56 -4.07
CA LEU A 81 -10.50 1.89 -5.17
C LEU A 81 -10.11 2.41 -6.55
N ASN A 82 -9.50 3.58 -6.66
CA ASN A 82 -8.98 4.08 -7.93
C ASN A 82 -7.84 3.20 -8.45
N PHE A 83 -7.06 2.62 -7.54
CA PHE A 83 -5.95 1.72 -7.87
C PHE A 83 -6.33 0.25 -7.77
N LEU A 84 -7.35 -0.11 -6.98
CA LEU A 84 -7.74 -1.50 -6.74
C LEU A 84 -8.88 -2.02 -7.65
N SER A 85 -9.57 -1.13 -8.37
CA SER A 85 -10.67 -1.51 -9.27
C SER A 85 -10.19 -1.85 -10.69
N GLN A 86 -9.05 -2.52 -10.79
CA GLN A 86 -8.50 -3.00 -12.07
C GLN A 86 -9.26 -4.25 -12.54
N THR A 87 -9.24 -4.52 -13.85
CA THR A 87 -9.88 -5.69 -14.45
C THR A 87 -9.35 -7.01 -13.86
N ARG A 88 -8.07 -7.06 -13.47
CA ARG A 88 -7.47 -8.19 -12.76
C ARG A 88 -7.59 -7.98 -11.25
N PRO A 89 -8.23 -8.90 -10.51
CA PRO A 89 -8.51 -8.73 -9.09
C PRO A 89 -7.31 -9.02 -8.19
N ASP A 90 -6.22 -9.60 -8.73
CA ASP A 90 -5.06 -10.12 -7.99
C ASP A 90 -4.56 -9.16 -6.89
N TRP A 91 -4.46 -7.86 -7.22
CA TRP A 91 -3.97 -6.86 -6.26
C TRP A 91 -5.01 -6.50 -5.19
N ARG A 92 -6.30 -6.42 -5.56
CA ARG A 92 -7.39 -6.19 -4.62
C ARG A 92 -7.50 -7.34 -3.62
N GLU A 93 -7.50 -8.57 -4.13
CA GLU A 93 -7.58 -9.76 -3.29
C GLU A 93 -6.41 -9.84 -2.32
N GLU A 94 -5.18 -9.55 -2.78
CA GLU A 94 -4.01 -9.58 -1.91
C GLU A 94 -4.05 -8.50 -0.83
N VAL A 95 -4.46 -7.27 -1.17
CA VAL A 95 -4.58 -6.17 -0.19
C VAL A 95 -5.68 -6.48 0.82
N THR A 96 -6.85 -6.95 0.38
CA THR A 96 -7.95 -7.37 1.27
C THR A 96 -7.54 -8.54 2.16
N ARG A 97 -6.85 -9.54 1.61
CA ARG A 97 -6.33 -10.68 2.37
C ARG A 97 -5.36 -10.23 3.46
N ARG A 98 -4.45 -9.30 3.16
CA ARG A 98 -3.51 -8.74 4.15
C ARG A 98 -4.19 -7.88 5.19
N ALA A 99 -5.24 -7.15 4.82
CA ALA A 99 -6.07 -6.38 5.74
C ALA A 99 -6.76 -7.25 6.80
N GLY A 100 -6.84 -8.58 6.57
CA GLY A 100 -7.16 -9.56 7.61
C GLY A 100 -8.51 -9.28 8.24
N THR A 101 -8.54 -9.13 9.58
CA THR A 101 -9.71 -8.71 10.39
C THR A 101 -9.67 -7.23 10.83
N ALA A 102 -8.68 -6.44 10.38
CA ALA A 102 -8.52 -5.06 10.79
C ALA A 102 -9.62 -4.12 10.26
N ALA A 103 -9.76 -2.96 10.89
CA ALA A 103 -10.74 -1.97 10.49
C ALA A 103 -10.37 -1.33 9.16
N LEU A 104 -11.29 -1.32 8.19
CA LEU A 104 -11.00 -0.84 6.84
C LEU A 104 -11.17 0.68 6.72
N TYR A 105 -10.29 1.26 5.90
CA TYR A 105 -10.33 2.64 5.44
C TYR A 105 -10.40 2.61 3.92
N ILE A 106 -11.57 2.89 3.38
CA ILE A 106 -11.83 2.79 1.94
C ILE A 106 -11.90 4.21 1.36
N GLN A 107 -11.11 4.46 0.31
CA GLN A 107 -11.18 5.70 -0.47
C GLN A 107 -11.68 5.38 -1.88
N ALA A 108 -12.70 6.11 -2.32
CA ALA A 108 -13.16 6.10 -3.70
C ALA A 108 -13.39 7.54 -4.15
N SER A 109 -12.64 8.00 -5.15
CA SER A 109 -12.78 9.35 -5.70
C SER A 109 -12.88 9.31 -7.22
N ASN A 110 -13.25 10.44 -7.85
CA ASN A 110 -13.43 10.54 -9.29
C ASN A 110 -14.35 9.44 -9.83
N LEU A 111 -15.44 9.15 -9.12
CA LEU A 111 -16.54 8.30 -9.59
C LEU A 111 -17.32 9.07 -10.67
N ASP A 112 -16.63 9.37 -11.77
CA ASP A 112 -17.14 10.13 -12.89
C ASP A 112 -18.21 9.31 -13.62
N PHE A 113 -19.45 9.81 -13.58
CA PHE A 113 -20.60 9.17 -14.23
C PHE A 113 -20.49 9.13 -15.75
N TYR A 114 -19.65 9.98 -16.36
CA TYR A 114 -19.41 9.98 -17.80
C TYR A 114 -18.49 8.83 -18.23
N GLN A 115 -17.69 8.27 -17.31
CA GLN A 115 -16.86 7.08 -17.53
C GLN A 115 -17.58 5.81 -17.06
N HIS A 116 -18.75 5.54 -17.66
CA HIS A 116 -19.71 4.52 -17.24
C HIS A 116 -19.08 3.15 -16.89
N ARG A 117 -18.10 2.66 -17.66
CA ARG A 117 -17.41 1.39 -17.36
C ARG A 117 -16.58 1.43 -16.08
N GLN A 118 -15.81 2.50 -15.84
CA GLN A 118 -14.98 2.60 -14.64
C GLN A 118 -15.83 2.80 -13.40
N TRP A 119 -16.91 3.59 -13.52
CA TRP A 119 -17.90 3.76 -12.47
C TRP A 119 -18.55 2.42 -12.07
N GLN A 120 -19.04 1.65 -13.05
CA GLN A 120 -19.67 0.35 -12.78
C GLN A 120 -18.71 -0.63 -12.09
N LEU A 121 -17.45 -0.68 -12.51
CA LEU A 121 -16.43 -1.54 -11.89
C LEU A 121 -16.13 -1.10 -10.46
N ARG A 122 -15.83 0.18 -10.24
CA ARG A 122 -15.53 0.73 -8.90
C ARG A 122 -16.72 0.57 -7.96
N TRP A 123 -17.92 0.86 -8.43
CA TRP A 123 -19.16 0.69 -7.66
C TRP A 123 -19.42 -0.77 -7.32
N GLY A 124 -19.22 -1.69 -8.27
CA GLY A 124 -19.33 -3.13 -8.02
C GLY A 124 -18.35 -3.61 -6.95
N VAL A 125 -17.10 -3.17 -7.03
CA VAL A 125 -16.05 -3.49 -6.03
C VAL A 125 -16.38 -2.89 -4.67
N LEU A 126 -16.78 -1.62 -4.61
CA LEU A 126 -17.18 -0.96 -3.37
C LEU A 126 -18.35 -1.72 -2.72
N ARG A 127 -19.39 -2.02 -3.50
CA ARG A 127 -20.56 -2.77 -3.01
C ARG A 127 -20.17 -4.14 -2.46
N GLN A 128 -19.26 -4.84 -3.13
CA GLN A 128 -18.77 -6.14 -2.65
C GLN A 128 -18.03 -5.98 -1.32
N LEU A 129 -17.08 -5.04 -1.22
CA LEU A 129 -16.33 -4.81 0.01
C LEU A 129 -17.23 -4.42 1.18
N LEU A 130 -18.22 -3.54 0.94
CA LEU A 130 -19.20 -3.17 1.95
C LEU A 130 -20.01 -4.39 2.37
N ASN A 131 -20.56 -5.17 1.44
CA ASN A 131 -21.34 -6.36 1.78
C ASN A 131 -20.54 -7.40 2.60
N ASP A 132 -19.27 -7.62 2.23
CA ASP A 132 -18.44 -8.66 2.82
C ASP A 132 -17.82 -8.23 4.16
N HIS A 133 -17.63 -6.92 4.37
CA HIS A 133 -16.81 -6.39 5.47
C HIS A 133 -17.42 -5.24 6.27
N TRP A 134 -18.67 -4.84 6.02
CA TRP A 134 -19.37 -3.72 6.69
C TRP A 134 -19.17 -3.68 8.21
N ALA A 135 -19.23 -4.84 8.87
CA ALA A 135 -19.10 -4.95 10.33
C ALA A 135 -17.74 -4.48 10.89
N ARG A 136 -16.75 -4.25 10.01
CA ARG A 136 -15.38 -3.87 10.37
C ARG A 136 -15.01 -2.48 9.84
N ASP A 137 -15.91 -1.76 9.20
CA ASP A 137 -15.61 -0.45 8.64
C ASP A 137 -15.50 0.60 9.75
N ARG A 138 -14.37 1.33 9.75
CA ARG A 138 -14.14 2.44 10.69
C ARG A 138 -14.09 3.79 10.00
N SER A 139 -13.76 3.82 8.71
CA SER A 139 -13.77 5.05 7.91
C SER A 139 -14.11 4.72 6.46
N LEU A 140 -15.13 5.39 5.93
CA LEU A 140 -15.50 5.34 4.51
C LEU A 140 -15.42 6.76 3.96
N ASP A 141 -14.53 6.99 3.00
CA ASP A 141 -14.35 8.28 2.34
C ASP A 141 -14.68 8.12 0.85
N VAL A 142 -15.90 8.52 0.49
CA VAL A 142 -16.42 8.43 -0.87
C VAL A 142 -16.63 9.84 -1.38
N ASN A 143 -15.79 10.24 -2.32
CA ASN A 143 -15.94 11.47 -3.06
C ASN A 143 -16.60 11.19 -4.41
N VAL A 144 -17.79 11.74 -4.58
CA VAL A 144 -18.55 11.70 -5.84
C VAL A 144 -18.47 13.09 -6.46
N GLU A 145 -17.56 13.28 -7.40
CA GLU A 145 -17.50 14.53 -8.17
C GLU A 145 -18.58 14.50 -9.26
N LEU A 146 -19.61 15.32 -9.07
CA LEU A 146 -20.58 15.69 -10.10
C LEU A 146 -20.04 16.94 -10.80
N PHE A 147 -19.40 16.79 -11.94
CA PHE A 147 -19.19 17.93 -12.82
C PHE A 147 -20.55 18.32 -13.42
N CYS A 148 -21.10 19.47 -13.01
CA CYS A 148 -22.22 20.14 -13.68
C CYS A 148 -21.71 20.88 -14.92
#